data_AF-T1ATR0-F1
#
_entry.id   AF-T1ATR0-F1
#
_cell.length_a   1.000
_cell.length_b   1.000
_cell.length_c   1.000
_cell.angle_alpha   90.00
_cell.angle_beta   90.00
_cell.angle_gamma   90.00
#
_symmetry.space_group_name_H-M   'P 1'
#
loop_
_entity.id
_entity.type
_entity.pdbx_description
1 polymer ?
#
loop_
_entity_poly.entity_id
_entity_poly.type
_entity_poly.pdbx_seq_one_letter_code
_entity_poly.pdbx_strand_id
1 'polypeptide(L)' 'TPLFTLDPQATLRVRDLRALSAAQLVIGPEGGLDAADLLLLRAAGAQSLALGPRVLRTETAGMAALAMLQSHLGDC' A
#
# COMPACT_ATOMS: atom_id res chain seq x y z
N THR A 1 7.34 -12.99 0.29
CA THR A 1 6.55 -12.00 1.02
C THR A 1 5.96 -11.00 0.04
N PRO A 2 4.64 -10.82 -0.02
CA PRO A 2 4.02 -9.89 -0.95
C PRO A 2 4.52 -8.46 -0.75
N LEU A 3 4.69 -7.76 -1.86
CA LEU A 3 5.14 -6.37 -1.93
C LEU A 3 3.97 -5.51 -2.37
N PHE A 4 3.66 -4.49 -1.58
CA PHE A 4 2.63 -3.52 -1.90
C PHE A 4 3.24 -2.14 -2.05
N THR A 5 2.72 -1.36 -3.00
CA THR A 5 3.00 0.07 -3.10
C THR A 5 1.73 0.86 -2.84
N LEU A 6 1.81 1.90 -2.02
CA LEU A 6 0.66 2.77 -1.80
C LEU A 6 0.42 3.65 -3.02
N ASP A 7 -0.78 3.51 -3.59
CA ASP A 7 -1.15 4.15 -4.85
C ASP A 7 -2.62 4.60 -4.75
N PRO A 8 -2.92 5.91 -4.71
CA PRO A 8 -4.29 6.42 -4.64
C PRO A 8 -5.17 6.01 -5.81
N GLN A 9 -4.57 5.67 -6.96
CA GLN A 9 -5.26 5.26 -8.18
C GLN A 9 -5.44 3.74 -8.28
N ALA A 10 -4.92 2.97 -7.32
CA ALA A 10 -5.09 1.52 -7.33
C ALA A 10 -6.57 1.13 -7.26
N THR A 11 -6.89 -0.10 -7.66
CA THR A 11 -8.22 -0.73 -7.45
C THR A 11 -8.22 -1.72 -6.31
N LEU A 12 -7.10 -2.39 -6.04
CA LEU A 12 -6.93 -3.27 -4.89
C LEU A 12 -7.03 -2.45 -3.59
N ARG A 13 -7.83 -2.92 -2.64
CA ARG A 13 -7.98 -2.32 -1.31
C ARG A 13 -7.52 -3.30 -0.24
N VAL A 14 -7.21 -2.78 0.94
CA VAL A 14 -6.85 -3.63 2.10
C VAL A 14 -7.92 -4.69 2.37
N ARG A 15 -9.20 -4.33 2.25
CA ARG A 15 -10.36 -5.23 2.46
C ARG A 15 -10.46 -6.38 1.45
N ASP A 16 -9.73 -6.32 0.34
CA ASP A 16 -9.74 -7.35 -0.71
C ASP A 16 -8.64 -8.40 -0.48
N LEU A 17 -7.65 -8.05 0.34
CA LEU A 17 -6.58 -8.95 0.73
C LEU A 17 -7.15 -10.08 1.62
N ARG A 18 -6.57 -11.27 1.50
CA ARG A 18 -6.96 -12.45 2.28
C ARG A 18 -5.68 -13.07 2.80
N ALA A 19 -5.65 -13.37 4.10
CA ALA A 19 -4.61 -14.12 4.80
C ALA A 19 -3.16 -13.70 4.45
N LEU A 20 -2.56 -12.86 5.30
CA LEU A 20 -1.15 -12.47 5.20
C LEU A 20 -0.41 -12.83 6.48
N SER A 21 0.71 -13.55 6.37
CA SER A 21 1.65 -13.79 7.49
C SER A 21 2.78 -12.76 7.54
N ALA A 22 3.05 -12.08 6.42
CA ALA A 22 4.01 -10.99 6.31
C ALA A 22 3.72 -10.16 5.05
N ALA A 23 4.13 -8.89 5.05
CA ALA A 23 4.04 -8.01 3.89
C ALA A 23 5.21 -6.99 3.88
N GLN A 24 5.57 -6.52 2.69
CA GLN A 24 6.45 -5.39 2.48
C GLN A 24 5.62 -4.23 1.92
N LEU A 25 5.85 -3.02 2.42
CA LEU A 25 5.10 -1.84 1.99
C LEU A 25 6.07 -0.75 1.52
N VAL A 26 5.82 -0.22 0.33
CA VAL A 26 6.50 0.94 -0.22
C VAL A 26 5.59 2.14 -0.11
N ILE A 27 6.12 3.22 0.47
CA ILE A 27 5.42 4.49 0.66
C ILE A 27 6.23 5.54 -0.08
N GLY A 28 5.57 6.25 -0.99
CA GLY A 28 6.20 7.33 -1.75
C GLY A 28 6.52 8.56 -0.88
N PRO A 29 7.43 9.43 -1.34
CA PRO A 29 7.67 10.73 -0.72
C PRO A 29 6.43 11.63 -0.85
N GLU A 30 6.47 12.84 -0.27
CA GLU A 30 5.33 13.76 -0.28
C GLU A 30 4.87 14.14 -1.71
N GLY A 31 5.78 14.10 -2.69
CA GLY A 31 5.48 14.28 -4.11
C GLY A 31 4.83 13.08 -4.80
N GLY A 32 4.65 11.96 -4.09
CA GLY A 32 4.19 10.69 -4.64
C GLY A 32 5.26 9.90 -5.38
N LEU A 33 4.85 8.75 -5.91
CA LEU A 33 5.63 7.95 -6.84
C LEU A 33 5.18 8.33 -8.25
N ASP A 34 6.13 8.58 -9.14
CA ASP A 34 5.79 8.89 -10.52
C ASP A 34 5.46 7.61 -11.33
N ALA A 35 5.13 7.79 -12.61
CA ALA A 35 4.80 6.67 -13.48
C ALA A 35 5.97 5.70 -13.67
N ALA A 36 7.22 6.18 -13.68
CA ALA A 36 8.41 5.35 -13.83
C ALA A 36 8.68 4.54 -12.55
N ASP A 37 8.53 5.14 -11.38
CA ASP A 37 8.64 4.47 -10.08
C ASP A 37 7.62 3.33 -9.96
N LEU A 38 6.36 3.61 -10.30
CA LEU A 38 5.29 2.60 -10.26
C LEU A 38 5.54 1.47 -11.26
N LEU A 39 6.10 1.77 -12.44
CA LEU A 39 6.50 0.73 -13.41
C LEU A 39 7.64 -0.14 -12.88
N LEU A 40 8.66 0.46 -12.26
CA LEU A 40 9.77 -0.27 -11.64
C LEU A 40 9.29 -1.17 -10.49
N LEU A 41 8.42 -0.64 -9.63
CA LEU A 41 7.84 -1.40 -8.53
C LEU A 41 6.98 -2.56 -9.05
N ARG A 42 6.13 -2.33 -10.05
CA ARG A 42 5.35 -3.39 -10.69
C ARG A 42 6.23 -4.45 -11.34
N ALA A 43 7.32 -4.05 -12.01
CA ALA A 43 8.30 -4.97 -12.57
C ALA A 43 9.02 -5.81 -11.49
N ALA A 44 9.20 -5.24 -10.29
CA ALA A 44 9.68 -5.94 -9.10
C ALA A 44 8.61 -6.79 -8.39
N GLY A 45 7.39 -6.87 -8.94
CA GLY A 45 6.28 -7.65 -8.40
C GLY A 45 5.42 -6.92 -7.36
N ALA A 46 5.57 -5.60 -7.20
CA ALA A 46 4.72 -4.82 -6.31
C ALA A 46 3.28 -4.71 -6.83
N GLN A 47 2.32 -4.92 -5.94
CA GLN A 47 0.91 -4.66 -6.21
C GLN A 47 0.52 -3.27 -5.69
N SER A 48 -0.11 -2.46 -6.54
CA SER A 48 -0.66 -1.16 -6.13
C SER A 48 -1.83 -1.38 -5.16
N LEU A 49 -1.78 -0.75 -3.99
CA LEU A 49 -2.78 -0.86 -2.91
C LEU A 49 -3.28 0.54 -2.53
N ALA A 50 -4.60 0.75 -2.47
CA ALA A 50 -5.16 1.99 -1.93
C ALA A 50 -5.75 1.83 -0.53
N LEU A 51 -5.60 2.88 0.26
CA LEU A 51 -6.13 2.98 1.64
C LEU A 51 -7.55 3.58 1.70
N GLY A 52 -8.09 4.00 0.56
CA GLY A 52 -9.40 4.66 0.48
C GLY A 52 -9.39 5.77 -0.56
N PRO A 53 -10.46 6.58 -0.62
CA PRO A 53 -10.62 7.62 -1.64
C PRO A 53 -9.83 8.90 -1.36
N ARG A 54 -9.23 9.04 -0.16
CA ARG A 54 -8.49 10.24 0.25
C ARG A 54 -7.00 10.01 0.09
N VAL A 55 -6.32 10.96 -0.56
CA VAL A 55 -4.86 11.03 -0.53
C VAL A 55 -4.44 11.44 0.88
N LEU A 56 -3.59 10.63 1.51
CA LEU A 56 -3.00 10.91 2.80
C LEU A 56 -1.61 11.52 2.60
N ARG A 57 -1.18 12.36 3.54
CA ARG A 57 0.22 12.80 3.62
C ARG A 57 1.13 11.59 3.84
N THR A 58 2.36 11.66 3.36
CA THR A 58 3.30 10.53 3.41
C THR A 58 3.51 10.01 4.84
N GLU A 59 3.63 10.93 5.81
CA GLU A 59 3.76 10.64 7.24
C GLU A 59 2.57 9.86 7.83
N THR A 60 1.35 10.13 7.36
CA THR A 60 0.13 9.47 7.84
C THR A 60 -0.15 8.18 7.08
N ALA A 61 0.23 8.10 5.81
CA ALA A 61 -0.06 6.98 4.93
C ALA A 61 0.50 5.66 5.48
N GLY A 62 1.72 5.68 6.01
CA GLY A 62 2.34 4.49 6.60
C GLY A 62 1.62 3.97 7.84
N MET A 63 1.34 4.83 8.81
CA MET A 63 0.63 4.44 10.03
C MET A 63 -0.80 3.96 9.71
N ALA A 64 -1.49 4.64 8.81
CA ALA A 64 -2.83 4.24 8.38
C ALA A 64 -2.81 2.86 7.67
N ALA A 65 -1.83 2.61 6.79
CA ALA A 65 -1.69 1.32 6.13
C ALA A 65 -1.46 0.18 7.13
N LEU A 66 -0.54 0.37 8.08
CA LEU A 66 -0.25 -0.63 9.11
C LEU A 66 -1.48 -0.90 9.98
N ALA A 67 -2.16 0.15 10.46
CA ALA A 67 -3.37 -0.01 11.26
C ALA A 67 -4.49 -0.75 10.51
N MET A 68 -4.70 -0.42 9.22
CA MET A 68 -5.70 -1.09 8.39
C MET A 68 -5.34 -2.56 8.12
N LEU A 69 -4.07 -2.86 7.88
CA LEU A 69 -3.61 -4.24 7.65
C LEU A 69 -3.75 -5.08 8.93
N GLN A 70 -3.33 -4.56 10.09
CA GLN A 70 -3.47 -5.27 11.36
C GLN A 70 -4.94 -5.46 11.75
N SER A 71 -5.79 -4.45 11.55
CA SER A 71 -7.23 -4.56 11.85
C SER A 71 -7.96 -5.54 10.93
N HIS A 72 -7.51 -5.72 9.68
CA HIS A 72 -8.18 -6.60 8.73
C HIS A 72 -7.62 -8.03 8.73
N LEU A 73 -6.32 -8.19 8.93
CA LEU A 73 -5.60 -9.45 8.70
C LEU A 73 -4.71 -9.88 9.88
N GLY A 74 -4.48 -8.97 10.83
CA GLY A 74 -3.66 -9.22 12.00
C GLY A 74 -4.51 -9.51 13.24
N ASP A 75 -4.06 -8.97 14.37
CA ASP A 75 -4.53 -9.26 15.72
C ASP A 75 -5.12 -8.04 16.44
N CYS A 76 -5.33 -6.93 15.72
CA CYS A 76 -5.87 -5.68 16.24
C CYS A 76 -7.38 -5.58 16.05
#